data_AF-A0AAN0RMT9-F1
#
_entry.id   AF-A0AAN0RMT9-F1
#
_cell.length_a   1.000
_cell.length_b   1.000
_cell.length_c   1.000
_cell.angle_alpha   90.00
_cell.angle_beta   90.00
_cell.angle_gamma   90.00
#
_symmetry.space_group_name_H-M   'P 1'
#
loop_
_entity.id
_entity.type
_entity.pdbx_description
1 polymer ?
#
loop_
_entity_poly.entity_id
_entity_poly.type
_entity_poly.pdbx_seq_one_letter_code
_entity_poly.pdbx_strand_id
1 'polypeptide(L)'
;MAKHPAQLRARGGQVHWASGGDVIMTISEPDDRERHAYDADEAIREGAIRWLLWLRNGDVAAREFDAFERWCAQSVAHADAVYDVMWLWAMLGMLGTPEQDGAAEPDGTPSVH
;
A
#
# COMPACT_ATOMS: atom_id res chain seq x y z
N MET A 1 14.49 -62.60 -22.50
CA MET A 1 15.52 -62.71 -21.45
C MET A 1 15.87 -61.28 -21.04
N ALA A 2 15.25 -60.64 -20.05
CA ALA A 2 15.11 -60.93 -18.62
C ALA A 2 16.42 -60.80 -17.81
N LYS A 3 16.38 -59.82 -16.86
CA LYS A 3 16.94 -59.78 -15.48
C LYS A 3 17.97 -58.66 -15.24
N HIS A 4 18.01 -57.91 -14.14
CA HIS A 4 17.07 -57.38 -13.12
C HIS A 4 17.97 -56.45 -12.25
N PRO A 5 17.46 -55.32 -11.71
CA PRO A 5 18.26 -54.34 -10.97
C PRO A 5 18.61 -54.71 -9.52
N ALA A 6 19.68 -54.10 -9.00
CA ALA A 6 20.16 -54.24 -7.63
C ALA A 6 19.33 -53.42 -6.62
N GLN A 7 18.36 -54.10 -6.02
CA GLN A 7 18.04 -54.17 -4.58
C GLN A 7 18.35 -52.96 -3.67
N LEU A 8 17.33 -52.13 -3.39
CA LEU A 8 17.23 -51.36 -2.15
C LEU A 8 16.38 -52.14 -1.15
N ARG A 9 16.99 -52.60 -0.07
CA ARG A 9 16.35 -53.37 1.01
C ARG A 9 15.92 -52.41 2.12
N ALA A 10 14.64 -52.03 2.14
CA ALA A 10 13.99 -51.49 3.33
C ALA A 10 12.91 -52.50 3.78
N ARG A 11 13.20 -53.20 4.86
CA ARG A 11 12.27 -54.09 5.55
C ARG A 11 11.30 -53.25 6.39
N GLY A 12 10.02 -53.41 6.11
CA GLY A 12 8.98 -53.67 7.11
C GLY A 12 8.68 -52.56 8.12
N GLY A 13 7.54 -51.90 7.91
CA GLY A 13 6.92 -51.03 8.91
C GLY A 13 5.56 -50.53 8.45
N GLN A 14 4.63 -51.45 8.20
CA GLN A 14 3.21 -51.14 8.03
C GLN A 14 2.66 -50.59 9.35
N VAL A 15 2.07 -49.39 9.33
CA VAL A 15 1.04 -49.03 10.31
C VAL A 15 -0.15 -48.41 9.57
N HIS A 16 -1.16 -49.27 9.43
CA HIS A 16 -2.60 -49.06 9.36
C HIS A 16 -3.12 -47.61 9.47
N TRP A 17 -3.85 -47.21 8.42
CA TRP A 17 -4.64 -45.99 8.30
C TRP A 17 -5.78 -45.98 9.33
N ALA A 18 -5.89 -44.90 10.10
CA ALA A 18 -7.09 -44.57 10.84
C ALA A 18 -7.74 -43.36 10.15
N SER A 19 -9.00 -43.52 9.79
CA SER A 19 -9.89 -42.46 9.32
C SER A 19 -9.87 -41.26 10.27
N GLY A 20 -9.75 -40.07 9.70
CA GLY A 20 -9.93 -38.81 10.40
C GLY A 20 -9.32 -37.71 9.56
N GLY A 21 -10.16 -36.94 8.88
CA GLY A 21 -9.74 -35.93 7.94
C GLY A 21 -8.75 -34.96 8.56
N ASP A 22 -7.61 -34.82 7.90
CA ASP A 22 -6.89 -33.56 7.89
C ASP A 22 -6.45 -33.37 6.44
N VAL A 23 -7.15 -32.46 5.76
CA VAL A 23 -6.55 -31.85 4.57
C VAL A 23 -5.32 -31.16 5.14
N ILE A 24 -4.12 -31.72 4.93
CA ILE A 24 -2.89 -30.94 5.04
C ILE A 24 -3.04 -29.88 3.95
N MET A 25 -3.70 -28.80 4.33
CA MET A 25 -3.75 -27.56 3.61
C MET A 25 -2.29 -27.13 3.66
N THR A 26 -1.53 -27.51 2.63
CA THR A 26 -0.27 -26.89 2.31
C THR A 26 -0.63 -25.48 1.86
N ILE A 27 -1.11 -24.67 2.81
CA ILE A 27 -1.01 -23.23 2.76
C ILE A 27 0.50 -23.06 2.73
N SER A 28 1.05 -22.98 1.52
CA SER A 28 2.37 -22.41 1.33
C SER A 28 2.23 -21.04 1.99
N GLU A 29 2.77 -20.91 3.18
CA GLU A 29 2.79 -19.66 3.91
C GLU A 29 3.25 -18.60 2.90
N PRO A 30 2.54 -17.47 2.74
CA PRO A 30 3.16 -16.34 2.08
C PRO A 30 4.46 -16.08 2.86
N ASP A 31 5.56 -16.47 2.20
CA ASP A 31 6.94 -16.60 2.70
C ASP A 31 7.28 -15.33 3.46
N ASP A 32 7.80 -15.41 4.71
CA ASP A 32 7.98 -14.26 5.63
C ASP A 32 8.55 -12.99 4.98
N ARG A 33 9.32 -13.14 3.91
CA ARG A 33 9.82 -12.08 3.03
C ARG A 33 8.74 -11.18 2.43
N GLU A 34 7.63 -11.75 1.96
CA GLU A 34 6.50 -11.01 1.42
C GLU A 34 5.83 -10.15 2.50
N ARG A 35 5.74 -10.70 3.71
CA ARG A 35 5.24 -9.97 4.88
C ARG A 35 6.16 -8.80 5.24
N HIS A 36 7.47 -9.02 5.25
CA HIS A 36 8.44 -7.97 5.50
C HIS A 36 8.44 -6.88 4.43
N ALA A 37 8.26 -7.25 3.16
CA ALA A 37 8.12 -6.29 2.07
C ALA A 37 6.85 -5.44 2.23
N TYR A 38 5.73 -6.08 2.58
CA TYR A 38 4.48 -5.37 2.85
C TYR A 38 4.60 -4.41 4.04
N ASP A 39 5.20 -4.86 5.15
CA ASP A 39 5.41 -4.03 6.34
C ASP A 39 6.33 -2.83 6.03
N ALA A 40 7.35 -3.02 5.16
CA ALA A 40 8.22 -1.94 4.70
C ALA A 40 7.48 -0.94 3.80
N ASP A 41 6.68 -1.42 2.86
CA ASP A 41 5.87 -0.57 1.97
C ASP A 41 4.85 0.25 2.76
N GLU A 42 4.22 -0.34 3.78
CA GLU A 42 3.31 0.39 4.67
C GLU A 42 4.06 1.48 5.46
N ALA A 43 5.24 1.17 6.01
CA ALA A 43 6.05 2.16 6.72
C ALA A 43 6.46 3.33 5.80
N ILE A 44 6.73 3.06 4.52
CA ILE A 44 7.03 4.10 3.53
C ILE A 44 5.80 4.96 3.25
N ARG A 45 4.62 4.35 3.05
CA ARG A 45 3.35 5.07 2.85
C ARG A 45 3.00 5.96 4.05
N GLU A 46 3.06 5.41 5.26
CA GLU A 46 2.85 6.18 6.49
C GLU A 46 3.85 7.33 6.62
N GLY A 47 5.11 7.11 6.26
CA GLY A 47 6.15 8.13 6.21
C GLY A 47 5.81 9.28 5.26
N ALA A 48 5.35 8.96 4.05
CA ALA A 48 4.95 9.96 3.06
C ALA A 48 3.76 10.82 3.56
N ILE A 49 2.75 10.20 4.16
CA ILE A 49 1.61 10.91 4.76
C ILE A 49 2.08 11.84 5.89
N ARG A 50 2.95 11.33 6.78
CA ARG A 50 3.49 12.12 7.89
C ARG A 50 4.27 13.34 7.40
N TRP A 51 5.11 13.16 6.37
CA TRP A 51 5.83 14.26 5.75
C TRP A 51 4.89 15.28 5.10
N LEU A 52 3.86 14.85 4.37
CA LEU A 52 2.88 15.76 3.77
C LEU A 52 2.18 16.61 4.83
N LEU A 53 1.69 15.99 5.91
CA LEU A 53 1.00 16.69 6.99
C LEU A 53 1.94 17.68 7.70
N TRP A 54 3.18 17.28 7.95
CA TRP A 54 4.19 18.17 8.54
C TRP A 54 4.46 19.38 7.63
N LEU A 55 4.79 19.15 6.36
CA LEU A 55 5.13 20.21 5.39
C LEU A 55 3.99 21.21 5.18
N ARG A 56 2.74 20.75 5.28
CA ARG A 56 1.55 21.59 5.10
C ARG A 56 1.14 22.39 6.34
N ASN A 57 1.65 22.06 7.52
CA ASN A 57 1.34 22.80 8.76
C ASN A 57 1.97 24.22 8.79
N GLY A 58 2.80 24.58 7.80
CA GLY A 58 3.10 25.97 7.44
C GLY A 58 4.27 26.63 8.17
N ASP A 59 4.85 26.01 9.19
CA ASP A 59 6.07 26.48 9.87
C ASP A 59 7.20 25.45 9.71
N VAL A 60 7.69 25.31 8.48
CA VAL A 60 8.71 24.32 8.14
C VAL A 60 9.95 25.05 7.64
N ALA A 61 11.05 24.94 8.39
CA ALA A 61 12.29 25.59 8.02
C ALA A 61 13.00 24.84 6.89
N ALA A 62 13.99 25.50 6.27
CA ALA A 62 14.73 24.94 5.14
C ALA A 62 15.40 23.59 5.48
N ARG A 63 15.81 23.40 6.74
CA ARG A 63 16.42 22.14 7.22
C ARG A 63 15.47 20.95 7.15
N GLU A 64 14.17 21.17 7.33
CA GLU A 64 13.15 20.11 7.26
C GLU A 64 12.85 19.76 5.80
N PHE A 65 12.91 20.72 4.88
CA PHE A 65 12.88 20.43 3.43
C PHE A 65 14.09 19.59 3.01
N ASP A 66 15.30 19.93 3.46
CA ASP A 66 16.48 19.10 3.18
C ASP A 66 16.33 17.68 3.77
N ALA A 67 15.72 17.55 4.95
CA ALA A 67 15.47 16.25 5.58
C ALA A 67 14.45 15.43 4.79
N PHE A 68 13.41 16.09 4.26
CA PHE A 68 12.43 15.49 3.37
C PHE A 68 13.08 15.02 2.06
N GLU A 69 13.91 15.85 1.41
CA GLU A 69 14.62 15.47 0.18
C GLU A 69 15.54 14.27 0.41
N ARG A 70 16.30 14.25 1.52
CA ARG A 70 17.12 13.09 1.89
C ARG A 70 16.27 11.84 2.15
N TRP A 71 15.07 11.99 2.69
CA TRP A 71 14.16 10.89 2.91
C TRP A 71 13.62 10.33 1.59
N CYS A 72 13.20 11.18 0.65
CA CYS A 72 12.79 10.78 -0.70
C CYS A 72 13.91 10.07 -1.47
N ALA A 73 15.17 10.48 -1.26
CA ALA A 73 16.33 9.93 -1.94
C ALA A 73 16.76 8.53 -1.44
N GLN A 74 16.12 7.97 -0.39
CA GLN A 74 16.49 6.66 0.16
C GLN A 74 16.20 5.51 -0.82
N SER A 75 15.08 5.58 -1.55
CA SER A 75 14.75 4.63 -2.61
C SER A 75 13.67 5.18 -3.55
N VAL A 76 13.52 4.55 -4.71
CA VAL A 76 12.43 4.87 -5.66
C VAL A 76 11.05 4.74 -4.99
N ALA A 77 10.85 3.72 -4.15
CA ALA A 77 9.59 3.54 -3.42
C ALA A 77 9.22 4.72 -2.51
N HIS A 78 10.22 5.43 -1.94
CA HIS A 78 9.97 6.64 -1.15
C HIS A 78 9.48 7.80 -2.02
N ALA A 79 10.10 7.99 -3.18
CA ALA A 79 9.70 9.01 -4.15
C ALA A 79 8.29 8.73 -4.71
N ASP A 80 8.00 7.47 -5.04
CA ASP A 80 6.70 7.05 -5.55
C ASP A 80 5.60 7.26 -4.51
N ALA A 81 5.83 6.87 -3.25
CA ALA A 81 4.85 7.06 -2.18
C ALA A 81 4.52 8.56 -1.95
N VAL A 82 5.50 9.45 -2.10
CA VAL A 82 5.28 10.90 -2.03
C VAL A 82 4.44 11.39 -3.19
N TYR A 83 4.74 10.92 -4.41
CA TYR A 83 3.95 11.25 -5.59
C TYR A 83 2.49 10.83 -5.41
N ASP A 84 2.25 9.60 -4.96
CA ASP A 84 0.91 9.05 -4.75
C ASP A 84 0.11 9.87 -3.73
N VAL A 85 0.72 10.17 -2.58
CA VAL A 85 0.08 10.94 -1.51
C VAL A 85 -0.19 12.39 -1.93
N MET A 86 0.73 13.03 -2.67
CA MET A 86 0.49 14.38 -3.23
C MET A 86 -0.62 14.36 -4.28
N TRP A 87 -0.68 13.34 -5.13
CA TRP A 87 -1.70 13.21 -6.15
C TRP A 87 -3.09 13.00 -5.55
N LEU A 88 -3.21 12.10 -4.56
CA LEU A 88 -4.45 11.90 -3.80
C LEU A 88 -4.91 13.20 -3.12
N TRP A 89 -3.97 13.94 -2.51
CA TRP A 89 -4.28 15.22 -1.89
C TRP A 89 -4.80 16.25 -2.90
N ALA A 90 -4.19 16.34 -4.08
CA ALA A 90 -4.65 17.22 -5.15
C ALA A 90 -6.06 16.85 -5.63
N MET A 91 -6.36 15.55 -5.78
CA MET A 91 -7.70 15.08 -6.13
C MET A 91 -8.76 15.45 -5.08
N LEU A 92 -8.44 15.31 -3.79
CA LEU A 92 -9.33 15.72 -2.71
C LEU A 92 -9.63 17.22 -2.76
N GLY A 93 -8.62 18.04 -3.11
CA GLY A 93 -8.81 19.48 -3.33
C GLY A 93 -9.76 19.79 -4.49
N MET A 94 -9.70 19.03 -5.58
CA MET A 94 -10.63 19.19 -6.71
C MET A 94 -12.06 18.80 -6.33
N LEU A 95 -12.25 17.73 -5.54
CA LEU A 95 -13.56 17.31 -5.05
C LEU A 95 -14.18 18.32 -4.07
N GLY A 96 -13.35 19.05 -3.32
CA GLY A 96 -13.77 20.02 -2.31
C GLY A 96 -14.08 21.42 -2.83
N THR A 97 -14.07 21.67 -4.15
CA THR A 97 -14.42 22.98 -4.71
C THR A 97 -15.93 23.04 -4.89
N PRO A 98 -16.71 23.72 -4.02
CA PRO A 98 -18.10 24.01 -4.36
C PRO A 98 -18.07 24.88 -5.60
N GLU A 99 -18.71 24.40 -6.66
CA GLU A 99 -19.06 25.16 -7.85
C GLU A 99 -19.66 26.48 -7.34
N GLN A 100 -18.91 27.58 -7.48
CA GLN A 100 -19.45 28.92 -7.25
C GLN A 100 -20.37 29.20 -8.43
N ASP A 101 -21.49 28.50 -8.44
CA ASP A 101 -22.60 28.73 -9.33
C ASP A 101 -23.26 30.01 -8.81
N GLY A 102 -22.63 31.12 -9.18
CA GLY A 102 -23.19 32.45 -9.11
C GLY A 102 -24.39 32.49 -10.04
N ALA A 103 -25.48 31.86 -9.64
CA ALA A 103 -26.81 32.31 -9.98
C ALA A 103 -26.99 33.67 -9.28
N ALA A 104 -26.40 34.69 -9.89
CA ALA A 104 -26.83 36.06 -9.73
C ALA A 104 -28.32 36.03 -10.01
N GLU A 105 -29.09 36.02 -8.93
CA GLU A 105 -30.54 36.20 -8.94
C GLU A 105 -30.79 37.47 -9.78
N PRO A 106 -31.44 37.37 -10.96
CA PRO A 106 -31.88 38.56 -11.65
C PRO A 106 -33.05 39.10 -10.84
N ASP A 107 -32.74 39.90 -9.82
CA ASP A 107 -33.69 40.82 -9.19
C ASP A 107 -34.05 41.89 -10.22
N GLY A 108 -34.89 41.49 -11.17
CA GLY A 108 -35.68 42.37 -12.02
C GLY A 108 -37.13 42.03 -11.69
N THR A 109 -37.84 42.83 -10.90
CA THR A 109 -38.45 44.12 -11.26
C THR A 109 -39.56 44.42 -10.23
N PRO A 110 -40.23 45.60 -10.19
CA PRO A 110 -40.00 46.86 -10.92
C PRO A 110 -39.95 48.11 -9.98
N SER A 111 -39.15 49.12 -10.34
CA SER A 111 -39.33 50.46 -9.78
C SER A 111 -40.48 51.17 -10.49
N VAL A 112 -41.53 51.49 -9.73
CA VAL A 112 -42.65 52.34 -10.13
C VAL A 112 -42.19 53.80 -10.11
N HIS A 113 -42.33 54.47 -11.24
CA HIS A 113 -42.32 55.93 -11.35
C HIS A 113 -43.45 56.39 -12.27
#